data_AF-A0A0D2NP63-F1
#
_entry.id   AF-A0A0D2NP63-F1
#
_cell.length_a   1.000
_cell.length_b   1.000
_cell.length_c   1.000
_cell.angle_alpha   90.00
_cell.angle_beta   90.00
_cell.angle_gamma   90.00
#
_symmetry.space_group_name_H-M   'P 1'
#
loop_
_entity.id
_entity.type
_entity.pdbx_description
1 polymer ?
#
loop_
_entity_poly.entity_id
_entity_poly.type
_entity_poly.pdbx_seq_one_letter_code
_entity_poly.pdbx_strand_id
1 'polypeptide(L)'
;MHKAIIFDIGGVVMRSPFIAIAEHERKLGLPVNYINCSITGRGANGSWQKFERGEIELLPFYEAFGRDLSDTVNGNIWYKTYCERKDLECPPLPEALRVDGRELFGEMMREAGRYDEPIRHAILRLRAAGKYKLIALTNNFSKINIPREELHFLGWGEGATPNHLRELFDDFCDSSNLGMRKPEREFYLLACERNGIKPSEAIFLDDIGINLKVARELGMETIRESL
;
A
#
# COMPACT_ATOMS: atom_id res chain seq x y z
N MET A 1 -6.47 11.26 -27.70
CA MET A 1 -6.84 12.20 -26.62
C MET A 1 -7.36 11.39 -25.46
N HIS A 2 -6.87 11.62 -24.24
CA HIS A 2 -7.29 10.85 -23.07
C HIS A 2 -8.71 11.22 -22.65
N LYS A 3 -9.45 10.22 -22.17
CA LYS A 3 -10.82 10.32 -21.65
C LYS A 3 -10.89 10.04 -20.14
N ALA A 4 -9.89 9.36 -19.60
CA ALA A 4 -9.87 8.97 -18.18
C ALA A 4 -8.48 9.11 -17.57
N ILE A 5 -8.48 9.29 -16.25
CA ILE A 5 -7.29 9.24 -15.41
C ILE A 5 -7.58 8.21 -14.31
N ILE A 6 -6.73 7.19 -14.24
CA ILE A 6 -6.82 6.08 -13.30
C ILE A 6 -5.74 6.29 -12.24
N PHE A 7 -6.10 6.19 -10.97
CA PHE A 7 -5.20 6.38 -9.84
C PHE A 7 -5.12 5.09 -9.02
N ASP A 8 -3.90 4.70 -8.65
CA ASP A 8 -3.71 3.92 -7.43
C ASP A 8 -4.13 4.75 -6.21
N ILE A 9 -4.46 4.07 -5.11
CA ILE A 9 -4.87 4.70 -3.87
C ILE A 9 -3.71 4.75 -2.88
N GLY A 10 -3.19 3.60 -2.46
CA GLY A 10 -2.07 3.55 -1.52
C GLY A 10 -0.78 4.00 -2.17
N GLY A 11 -0.04 4.92 -1.53
CA GLY A 11 1.22 5.45 -2.07
C GLY A 11 1.07 6.52 -3.17
N VAL A 12 -0.16 6.80 -3.61
CA VAL A 12 -0.45 7.85 -4.60
C VAL A 12 -1.45 8.88 -4.06
N VAL A 13 -2.71 8.47 -3.85
CA VAL A 13 -3.75 9.37 -3.33
C VAL A 13 -3.70 9.46 -1.82
N MET A 14 -3.44 8.33 -1.19
CA MET A 14 -3.21 8.17 0.23
C MET A 14 -1.73 7.93 0.48
N ARG A 15 -1.22 8.42 1.60
CA ARG A 15 0.19 8.24 1.97
C ARG A 15 0.53 6.76 2.12
N SER A 16 1.80 6.42 1.91
CA SER A 16 2.26 5.05 2.04
C SER A 16 2.34 4.62 3.51
N PRO A 17 1.82 3.43 3.88
CA PRO A 17 1.95 2.90 5.24
C PRO A 17 3.42 2.72 5.67
N PHE A 18 4.34 2.56 4.71
CA PHE A 18 5.78 2.41 4.98
C PHE A 18 6.41 3.66 5.59
N ILE A 19 5.78 4.84 5.46
CA ILE A 19 6.25 6.07 6.13
C ILE A 19 6.18 5.90 7.65
N ALA A 20 5.16 5.23 8.18
CA ALA A 20 5.01 4.98 9.61
C ALA A 20 6.11 4.07 10.16
N ILE A 21 6.60 3.12 9.35
CA ILE A 21 7.69 2.21 9.73
C ILE A 21 8.96 3.00 10.05
N ALA A 22 9.32 3.98 9.22
CA ALA A 22 10.52 4.79 9.47
C ALA A 22 10.43 5.59 10.78
N GLU A 23 9.24 6.09 11.13
CA GLU A 23 9.02 6.75 12.42
C GLU A 23 9.06 5.75 13.59
N HIS A 24 8.49 4.55 13.41
CA HIS A 24 8.55 3.49 14.41
C HIS A 24 9.99 3.01 14.67
N GLU A 25 10.79 2.86 13.62
CA GLU A 25 12.22 2.56 13.71
C GLU A 25 12.94 3.60 14.54
N ARG A 26 12.69 4.90 14.31
CA ARG A 26 13.26 5.99 15.12
C ARG A 26 12.88 5.87 16.60
N LYS A 27 11.62 5.57 16.92
CA LYS A 27 11.15 5.41 18.31
C LYS A 27 11.87 4.27 19.03
N LEU A 28 12.20 3.20 18.31
CA LEU A 28 12.90 2.03 18.84
C LEU A 28 14.43 2.15 18.77
N GLY A 29 14.97 3.24 18.21
CA GLY A 29 16.41 3.40 17.98
C GLY A 29 16.98 2.43 16.94
N LEU A 30 16.14 1.92 16.04
CA LEU A 30 16.55 1.00 14.99
C LEU A 30 17.21 1.75 13.83
N PRO A 31 18.16 1.10 13.13
CA PRO A 31 18.66 1.61 11.85
C PRO A 31 17.52 1.82 10.85
N VAL A 32 17.64 2.87 10.03
CA VAL A 32 16.67 3.14 8.97
C VAL A 32 16.56 1.91 8.06
N ASN A 33 15.31 1.52 7.76
CA ASN A 33 14.92 0.40 6.91
C ASN A 33 15.11 -1.00 7.52
N TYR A 34 15.45 -1.12 8.81
CA TYR A 34 15.61 -2.40 9.49
C TYR A 34 14.34 -3.27 9.48
N ILE A 35 13.19 -2.69 9.81
CA ILE A 35 11.90 -3.40 9.84
C ILE A 35 11.52 -3.84 8.42
N ASN A 36 11.70 -2.98 7.42
CA ASN A 36 11.43 -3.33 6.02
C ASN A 36 12.30 -4.50 5.52
N CYS A 37 13.58 -4.54 5.92
CA CYS A 37 14.46 -5.69 5.67
C CYS A 37 13.90 -6.97 6.29
N SER A 38 13.39 -6.90 7.52
CA SER A 38 12.77 -8.04 8.19
C SER A 38 11.49 -8.52 7.49
N ILE A 39 10.60 -7.59 7.11
CA ILE A 39 9.38 -7.91 6.35
C ILE A 39 9.73 -8.59 5.02
N THR A 40 10.71 -8.06 4.29
CA THR A 40 11.09 -8.56 2.96
C THR A 40 11.83 -9.88 3.05
N GLY A 41 12.75 -10.03 4.01
CA GLY A 41 13.60 -11.20 4.15
C GLY A 41 12.84 -12.50 4.44
N ARG A 42 11.67 -12.41 5.08
CA ARG A 42 10.78 -13.56 5.32
C ARG A 42 10.14 -14.14 4.06
N GLY A 43 10.09 -13.36 2.98
CA GLY A 43 9.50 -13.77 1.71
C GLY A 43 8.04 -14.22 1.87
N ALA A 44 7.62 -15.19 1.05
CA ALA A 44 6.22 -15.63 1.00
C ALA A 44 5.67 -16.19 2.32
N ASN A 45 6.55 -16.64 3.24
CA ASN A 45 6.17 -17.27 4.49
C ASN A 45 6.00 -16.30 5.67
N GLY A 46 6.36 -15.02 5.50
CA GLY A 46 6.20 -13.99 6.52
C GLY A 46 4.75 -13.71 6.85
N SER A 47 4.48 -13.32 8.09
CA SER A 47 3.14 -12.94 8.58
C SER A 47 2.50 -11.84 7.75
N TRP A 48 3.27 -10.82 7.34
CA TRP A 48 2.82 -9.75 6.44
C TRP A 48 2.27 -10.32 5.13
N GLN A 49 3.06 -11.15 4.43
CA GLN A 49 2.67 -11.69 3.14
C GLN A 49 1.50 -12.67 3.26
N LYS A 50 1.41 -13.43 4.36
CA LYS A 50 0.25 -14.28 4.66
C LYS A 50 -1.01 -13.44 4.88
N PHE A 51 -0.89 -12.33 5.60
CA PHE A 51 -2.00 -11.41 5.85
C PHE A 51 -2.48 -10.74 4.55
N GLU A 52 -1.56 -10.28 3.71
CA GLU A 52 -1.89 -9.74 2.38
C GLU A 52 -2.59 -10.74 1.46
N ARG A 53 -2.37 -12.04 1.66
CA ARG A 53 -3.04 -13.12 0.91
C ARG A 53 -4.34 -13.61 1.57
N GLY A 54 -4.71 -13.06 2.74
CA GLY A 54 -5.88 -13.50 3.49
C GLY A 54 -5.72 -14.89 4.11
N GLU A 55 -4.49 -15.37 4.30
CA GLU A 55 -4.20 -16.68 4.93
C GLU A 55 -4.23 -16.63 6.46
N ILE A 56 -4.21 -15.41 7.03
CA ILE A 56 -4.26 -15.16 8.47
C ILE A 56 -5.17 -13.96 8.74
N GLU A 57 -6.04 -14.09 9.74
CA GLU A 57 -6.92 -13.02 10.20
C GLU A 57 -6.14 -11.93 10.96
N LEU A 58 -6.72 -10.74 11.07
CA LEU A 58 -6.04 -9.56 11.65
C LEU A 58 -5.55 -9.77 13.10
N LEU A 59 -6.38 -10.34 13.98
CA LEU A 59 -6.01 -10.47 15.39
C LEU A 59 -4.84 -11.45 15.60
N PRO A 60 -4.84 -12.67 15.01
CA PRO A 60 -3.65 -13.53 15.00
C PRO A 60 -2.45 -12.90 14.27
N PHE A 61 -2.69 -12.09 13.25
CA PHE A 61 -1.63 -11.39 12.51
C PHE A 61 -0.83 -10.46 13.43
N TYR A 62 -1.43 -9.73 14.36
CA TYR A 62 -0.67 -8.85 15.25
C TYR A 62 0.41 -9.55 16.05
N GLU A 63 0.09 -10.71 16.62
CA GLU A 63 1.07 -11.48 17.37
C GLU A 63 2.15 -12.05 16.45
N ALA A 64 1.74 -12.61 15.30
CA ALA A 64 2.68 -13.16 14.32
C ALA A 64 3.63 -12.10 13.77
N PHE A 65 3.12 -10.90 13.49
CA PHE A 65 3.86 -9.77 12.96
C PHE A 65 4.84 -9.22 13.99
N GLY A 66 4.39 -8.99 15.22
CA GLY A 66 5.29 -8.58 16.31
C GLY A 66 6.42 -9.59 16.54
N ARG A 67 6.10 -10.89 16.52
CA ARG A 67 7.10 -11.98 16.66
C ARG A 67 8.09 -11.98 15.51
N ASP A 68 7.60 -11.88 14.28
CA ASP A 68 8.42 -11.85 13.07
C ASP A 68 9.42 -10.69 13.07
N LEU A 69 8.99 -9.51 13.53
CA LEU A 69 9.79 -8.30 13.58
C LEU A 69 10.71 -8.21 14.80
N SER A 70 10.43 -8.98 15.85
CA SER A 70 11.28 -9.07 17.06
C SER A 70 12.45 -10.05 16.90
N ASP A 71 12.51 -10.82 15.81
CA ASP A 71 13.58 -11.76 15.49
C ASP A 71 14.86 -11.04 15.05
N THR A 72 15.71 -10.72 16.01
CA THR A 72 17.01 -10.06 15.76
C THR A 72 18.00 -10.98 15.04
N VAL A 73 17.85 -12.31 15.12
CA VAL A 73 18.78 -13.24 14.46
C VAL A 73 18.68 -13.09 12.95
N ASN A 74 17.48 -13.30 12.40
CA ASN A 74 17.28 -13.16 10.95
C ASN A 74 17.24 -11.69 10.52
N GLY A 75 16.64 -10.81 11.34
CA GLY A 75 16.59 -9.37 11.08
C GLY A 75 17.98 -8.77 10.85
N ASN A 76 18.95 -9.12 11.71
CA ASN A 76 20.33 -8.62 11.58
C ASN A 76 21.04 -9.19 10.35
N ILE A 77 20.80 -10.45 9.98
CA ILE A 77 21.36 -11.05 8.74
C ILE A 77 20.84 -10.28 7.52
N TRP A 78 19.53 -10.11 7.40
CA TRP A 78 18.93 -9.43 6.25
C TRP A 78 19.31 -7.95 6.17
N TYR A 79 19.46 -7.27 7.31
CA TYR A 79 19.91 -5.89 7.33
C TYR A 79 21.38 -5.74 6.89
N LYS A 80 22.27 -6.63 7.33
CA LYS A 80 23.67 -6.65 6.85
C LYS A 80 23.73 -6.84 5.34
N THR A 81 22.98 -7.80 4.80
CA THR A 81 22.87 -8.01 3.34
C THR A 81 22.31 -6.78 2.62
N TYR A 82 21.37 -6.05 3.23
CA TYR A 82 20.88 -4.79 2.69
C TYR A 82 21.98 -3.72 2.65
N CYS A 83 22.74 -3.54 3.73
CA CYS A 83 23.87 -2.61 3.78
C CYS A 83 24.90 -2.93 2.69
N GLU A 84 25.31 -4.20 2.57
CA GLU A 84 26.25 -4.66 1.53
C GLU A 84 25.74 -4.35 0.12
N ARG A 85 24.48 -4.66 -0.17
CA ARG A 85 23.87 -4.39 -1.48
C ARG A 85 23.72 -2.91 -1.81
N LYS A 86 23.67 -2.05 -0.79
CA LYS A 86 23.49 -0.60 -0.93
C LYS A 86 24.80 0.17 -0.78
N ASP A 87 25.92 -0.53 -0.56
CA ASP A 87 27.22 0.06 -0.27
C ASP A 87 27.15 1.03 0.92
N LEU A 88 26.50 0.58 2.00
CA LEU A 88 26.33 1.34 3.24
C LEU A 88 27.16 0.71 4.36
N GLU A 89 27.75 1.56 5.20
CA GLU A 89 28.34 1.12 6.46
C GLU A 89 27.24 0.55 7.36
N CYS A 90 27.43 -0.67 7.87
CA CYS A 90 26.45 -1.32 8.73
C CYS A 90 26.60 -0.78 10.17
N PRO A 91 25.59 -0.08 10.73
CA PRO A 91 25.63 0.40 12.11
C PRO A 91 25.53 -0.75 13.12
N PRO A 92 25.75 -0.48 14.42
CA PRO A 92 25.41 -1.43 15.48
C PRO A 92 23.94 -1.88 15.37
N LEU A 93 23.72 -3.18 15.52
CA LEU A 93 22.40 -3.81 15.36
C LEU A 93 21.88 -4.30 16.71
N PRO A 94 20.54 -4.35 16.91
CA PRO A 94 19.96 -4.76 18.18
C PRO A 94 20.29 -6.22 18.51
N GLU A 95 20.66 -6.48 19.76
CA GLU A 95 20.81 -7.85 20.29
C GLU A 95 19.44 -8.45 20.65
N ALA A 96 18.55 -7.62 21.21
CA ALA A 96 17.17 -7.95 21.52
C ALA A 96 16.24 -6.83 21.03
N LEU A 97 15.04 -7.21 20.60
CA LEU A 97 14.02 -6.30 20.10
C LEU A 97 12.64 -6.83 20.50
N ARG A 98 11.73 -5.90 20.83
CA ARG A 98 10.32 -6.20 21.01
C ARG A 98 9.50 -5.21 20.19
N VAL A 99 8.90 -5.71 19.11
CA VAL A 99 7.95 -4.95 18.30
C VAL A 99 6.53 -5.35 18.69
N ASP A 100 5.70 -4.37 19.02
CA ASP A 100 4.27 -4.57 19.17
C ASP A 100 3.63 -4.52 17.77
N GLY A 101 3.24 -5.70 17.26
CA GLY A 101 2.68 -5.81 15.93
C GLY A 101 1.33 -5.10 15.76
N ARG A 102 0.53 -4.98 16.83
CA ARG A 102 -0.73 -4.22 16.81
C ARG A 102 -0.44 -2.74 16.73
N GLU A 103 0.49 -2.24 17.53
CA GLU A 103 0.83 -0.82 17.52
C GLU A 103 1.44 -0.39 16.18
N LEU A 104 2.46 -1.11 15.70
CA LEU A 104 3.09 -0.79 14.42
C LEU A 104 2.09 -0.84 13.27
N PHE A 105 1.27 -1.88 13.19
CA PHE A 105 0.25 -1.97 12.13
C PHE A 105 -0.79 -0.85 12.27
N GLY A 106 -1.20 -0.49 13.49
CA GLY A 106 -2.08 0.64 13.73
C GLY A 106 -1.48 1.97 13.26
N GLU A 107 -0.21 2.22 13.54
CA GLU A 107 0.50 3.41 13.02
C GLU A 107 0.54 3.42 11.50
N MET A 108 0.82 2.28 10.86
CA MET A 108 0.81 2.13 9.42
C MET A 108 -0.56 2.45 8.81
N MET A 109 -1.64 1.91 9.38
CA MET A 109 -2.99 2.14 8.84
C MET A 109 -3.48 3.58 9.05
N ARG A 110 -3.17 4.18 10.20
CA ARG A 110 -3.50 5.59 10.47
C ARG A 110 -2.74 6.53 9.52
N GLU A 111 -1.48 6.23 9.23
CA GLU A 111 -0.69 7.00 8.27
C GLU A 111 -1.22 6.81 6.83
N ALA A 112 -1.56 5.58 6.44
CA ALA A 112 -2.22 5.29 5.17
C ALA A 112 -3.65 5.86 5.06
N GLY A 113 -4.24 6.30 6.17
CA GLY A 113 -5.52 7.03 6.21
C GLY A 113 -5.39 8.52 5.86
N ARG A 114 -4.19 9.04 5.59
CA ARG A 114 -3.95 10.45 5.26
C ARG A 114 -3.77 10.64 3.77
N TYR A 115 -4.29 11.75 3.25
CA TYR A 115 -4.10 12.13 1.86
C TYR A 115 -2.66 12.57 1.56
N ASP A 116 -2.21 12.28 0.36
CA ASP A 116 -1.19 13.12 -0.30
C ASP A 116 -1.88 14.41 -0.78
N GLU A 117 -1.56 15.54 -0.13
CA GLU A 117 -2.27 16.80 -0.39
C GLU A 117 -2.07 17.34 -1.82
N PRO A 118 -0.86 17.33 -2.41
CA PRO A 118 -0.67 17.63 -3.83
C PRO A 118 -1.57 16.81 -4.77
N ILE A 119 -1.60 15.49 -4.61
CA ILE A 119 -2.43 14.60 -5.45
C ILE A 119 -3.92 14.86 -5.20
N ARG A 120 -4.34 15.00 -3.95
CA ARG A 120 -5.72 15.36 -3.61
C ARG A 120 -6.15 16.66 -4.26
N HIS A 121 -5.32 17.71 -4.20
CA HIS A 121 -5.61 18.98 -4.86
C HIS A 121 -5.70 18.84 -6.38
N ALA A 122 -4.85 18.01 -6.99
CA ALA A 122 -4.94 17.71 -8.42
C ALA A 122 -6.27 17.03 -8.78
N ILE A 123 -6.68 16.01 -8.01
CA ILE A 123 -7.97 15.32 -8.19
C ILE A 123 -9.14 16.31 -8.07
N LEU A 124 -9.17 17.16 -7.05
CA LEU A 124 -10.23 18.15 -6.87
C LEU A 124 -10.34 19.12 -8.05
N ARG A 125 -9.19 19.56 -8.60
CA ARG A 125 -9.16 20.41 -9.81
C ARG A 125 -9.62 19.66 -11.06
N LEU A 126 -9.25 18.39 -11.21
CA LEU A 126 -9.69 17.54 -12.32
C LEU A 126 -11.21 17.29 -12.27
N ARG A 127 -11.76 17.03 -11.08
CA ARG A 127 -13.22 16.92 -10.85
C ARG A 127 -13.93 18.22 -11.24
N ALA A 128 -13.45 19.36 -10.75
CA ALA A 128 -14.04 20.66 -11.05
C ALA A 128 -14.01 20.99 -12.55
N ALA A 129 -13.00 20.51 -13.28
CA ALA A 129 -12.90 20.68 -14.73
C ALA A 129 -13.90 19.81 -15.51
N GLY A 130 -14.31 18.65 -14.98
CA GLY A 130 -15.31 17.77 -15.60
C GLY A 130 -14.89 17.18 -16.96
N LYS A 131 -13.59 17.17 -17.29
CA LYS A 131 -13.08 16.76 -18.62
C LYS A 131 -12.75 15.27 -18.73
N TYR A 132 -12.45 14.63 -17.61
CA TYR A 132 -11.98 13.25 -17.56
C TYR A 132 -12.82 12.45 -16.58
N LYS A 133 -13.03 11.17 -16.88
CA LYS A 133 -13.45 10.20 -15.86
C LYS A 133 -12.30 9.96 -14.90
N LEU A 134 -12.55 10.07 -13.60
CA LEU A 134 -11.58 9.74 -12.57
C LEU A 134 -11.90 8.39 -11.98
N ILE A 135 -10.96 7.46 -12.04
CA ILE A 135 -11.17 6.06 -11.65
C ILE A 135 -10.12 5.69 -10.60
N ALA A 136 -10.53 5.05 -9.52
CA ALA A 136 -9.61 4.40 -8.58
C ALA A 136 -9.38 2.95 -9.00
N LEU A 137 -8.13 2.49 -9.00
CA LEU A 137 -7.73 1.10 -9.24
C LEU A 137 -6.76 0.64 -8.15
N THR A 138 -7.29 0.00 -7.10
CA THR A 138 -6.53 -0.29 -5.87
C THR A 138 -6.50 -1.78 -5.56
N ASN A 139 -5.34 -2.23 -5.08
CA ASN A 139 -5.26 -3.46 -4.31
C ASN A 139 -5.62 -3.12 -2.86
N ASN A 140 -6.53 -3.87 -2.23
CA ASN A 140 -7.00 -3.60 -0.88
C ASN A 140 -7.17 -4.91 -0.10
N PHE A 141 -7.21 -4.81 1.23
CA PHE A 141 -7.45 -5.95 2.10
C PHE A 141 -8.91 -6.44 1.97
N SER A 142 -9.11 -7.76 1.97
CA SER A 142 -10.42 -8.41 2.01
C SER A 142 -11.26 -7.89 3.18
N LYS A 143 -12.60 -7.92 3.07
CA LYS A 143 -13.52 -7.50 4.15
C LYS A 143 -13.11 -8.07 5.50
N ILE A 144 -12.66 -7.20 6.40
CA ILE A 144 -12.23 -7.60 7.74
C ILE A 144 -13.44 -7.50 8.67
N ASN A 145 -13.92 -8.65 9.18
CA ASN A 145 -14.92 -8.67 10.24
C ASN A 145 -14.24 -8.49 11.59
N ILE A 146 -13.98 -7.24 11.97
CA ILE A 146 -13.30 -6.89 13.23
C ILE A 146 -14.19 -6.07 14.15
N PRO A 147 -13.94 -6.13 15.48
CA PRO A 147 -14.65 -5.31 16.46
C PRO A 147 -14.56 -3.82 16.14
N ARG A 148 -15.57 -3.05 16.54
CA ARG A 148 -15.64 -1.60 16.29
C ARG A 148 -14.49 -0.84 16.95
N GLU A 149 -14.04 -1.30 18.11
CA GLU A 149 -12.89 -0.74 18.80
C GLU A 149 -11.61 -0.89 17.96
N GLU A 150 -11.49 -1.99 17.22
CA GLU A 150 -10.34 -2.25 16.36
C GLU A 150 -10.39 -1.40 15.10
N LEU A 151 -11.57 -1.20 14.50
CA LEU A 151 -11.75 -0.23 13.42
C LEU A 151 -11.27 1.17 13.85
N HIS A 152 -11.75 1.65 15.00
CA HIS A 152 -11.36 2.95 15.53
C HIS A 152 -9.84 3.03 15.79
N PHE A 153 -9.24 1.98 16.34
CA PHE A 153 -7.80 1.94 16.58
C PHE A 153 -6.97 2.05 15.29
N LEU A 154 -7.41 1.40 14.21
CA LEU A 154 -6.76 1.47 12.90
C LEU A 154 -6.99 2.82 12.18
N GLY A 155 -7.83 3.69 12.74
CA GLY A 155 -8.26 4.92 12.06
C GLY A 155 -9.28 4.64 10.94
N TRP A 156 -9.92 3.47 10.97
CA TRP A 156 -10.95 3.08 10.02
C TRP A 156 -12.34 3.42 10.56
N GLY A 157 -13.18 4.03 9.71
CA GLY A 157 -14.57 4.30 10.03
C GLY A 157 -15.42 3.05 9.83
N GLU A 158 -15.95 2.88 8.63
CA GLU A 158 -16.76 1.72 8.22
C GLU A 158 -15.92 0.63 7.52
N GLY A 159 -14.60 0.85 7.38
CA GLY A 159 -13.65 -0.07 6.75
C GLY A 159 -12.37 0.63 6.31
N ALA A 160 -11.47 -0.10 5.63
CA ALA A 160 -10.16 0.39 5.18
C ALA A 160 -10.24 1.50 4.12
N THR A 161 -11.37 1.62 3.41
CA THR A 161 -11.59 2.68 2.41
C THR A 161 -12.76 3.55 2.85
N PRO A 162 -12.51 4.79 3.28
CA PRO A 162 -13.56 5.68 3.77
C PRO A 162 -14.43 6.24 2.62
N ASN A 163 -15.68 6.58 2.91
CA ASN A 163 -16.65 7.07 1.91
C ASN A 163 -16.19 8.37 1.23
N HIS A 164 -15.61 9.31 1.98
CA HIS A 164 -15.08 10.57 1.43
C HIS A 164 -13.96 10.36 0.39
N LEU A 165 -13.25 9.22 0.44
CA LEU A 165 -12.26 8.86 -0.57
C LEU A 165 -12.95 8.32 -1.83
N ARG A 166 -13.98 7.48 -1.69
CA ARG A 166 -14.75 6.95 -2.82
C ARG A 166 -15.42 8.06 -3.62
N GLU A 167 -15.94 9.09 -2.93
CA GLU A 167 -16.60 10.26 -3.54
C GLU A 167 -15.67 11.12 -4.44
N LEU A 168 -14.34 10.93 -4.36
CA LEU A 168 -13.40 11.60 -5.26
C LEU A 168 -13.37 11.01 -6.67
N PHE A 169 -13.96 9.83 -6.88
CA PHE A 169 -13.88 9.10 -8.15
C PHE A 169 -15.27 8.84 -8.73
N ASP A 170 -15.33 8.75 -10.05
CA ASP A 170 -16.54 8.36 -10.79
C ASP A 170 -16.76 6.84 -10.75
N ASP A 171 -15.68 6.07 -10.63
CA ASP A 171 -15.72 4.63 -10.40
C ASP A 171 -14.58 4.19 -9.47
N PHE A 172 -14.81 3.13 -8.70
CA PHE A 172 -13.87 2.61 -7.73
C PHE A 172 -13.69 1.10 -7.92
N CYS A 173 -12.61 0.71 -8.60
CA CYS A 173 -12.24 -0.67 -8.84
C CYS A 173 -11.35 -1.19 -7.70
N ASP A 174 -11.96 -1.96 -6.80
CA ASP A 174 -11.33 -2.52 -5.60
C ASP A 174 -11.09 -4.04 -5.77
N SER A 175 -9.84 -4.47 -5.61
CA SER A 175 -9.46 -5.89 -5.77
C SER A 175 -10.25 -6.83 -4.87
N SER A 176 -10.57 -6.40 -3.64
CA SER A 176 -11.26 -7.22 -2.65
C SER A 176 -12.69 -7.56 -3.05
N ASN A 177 -13.32 -6.72 -3.88
CA ASN A 177 -14.69 -6.91 -4.35
C ASN A 177 -14.74 -7.63 -5.70
N LEU A 178 -13.68 -7.53 -6.51
CA LEU A 178 -13.67 -7.99 -7.90
C LEU A 178 -12.91 -9.31 -8.10
N GLY A 179 -12.18 -9.78 -7.07
CA GLY A 179 -11.43 -11.04 -7.14
C GLY A 179 -10.25 -11.01 -8.12
N MET A 180 -9.80 -9.82 -8.49
CA MET A 180 -8.67 -9.56 -9.38
C MET A 180 -7.76 -8.53 -8.72
N ARG A 181 -6.47 -8.48 -9.06
CA ARG A 181 -5.53 -7.51 -8.48
C ARG A 181 -4.50 -7.04 -9.49
N LYS A 182 -3.93 -5.86 -9.26
CA LYS A 182 -2.70 -5.46 -9.97
C LYS A 182 -1.56 -6.42 -9.57
N PRO A 183 -0.72 -6.90 -10.51
CA PRO A 183 -0.61 -6.48 -11.91
C PRO A 183 -1.31 -7.40 -12.95
N GLU A 184 -2.39 -8.12 -12.60
CA GLU A 184 -3.14 -8.95 -13.55
C GLU A 184 -3.77 -8.09 -14.65
N ARG A 185 -3.62 -8.50 -15.93
CA ARG A 185 -4.02 -7.68 -17.10
C ARG A 185 -5.53 -7.46 -17.13
N GLU A 186 -6.26 -8.48 -16.73
CA GLU A 186 -7.72 -8.55 -16.66
C GLU A 186 -8.29 -7.45 -15.76
N PHE A 187 -7.59 -7.07 -14.69
CA PHE A 187 -8.06 -6.05 -13.77
C PHE A 187 -8.09 -4.65 -14.42
N TYR A 188 -7.04 -4.31 -15.17
CA TYR A 188 -6.97 -3.05 -15.93
C TYR A 188 -8.02 -3.01 -17.05
N LEU A 189 -8.17 -4.13 -17.76
CA LEU A 189 -9.14 -4.26 -18.85
C LEU A 189 -10.58 -4.13 -18.34
N LEU A 190 -10.89 -4.75 -17.20
CA LEU A 190 -12.19 -4.64 -16.55
C LEU A 190 -12.49 -3.19 -16.13
N ALA A 191 -11.51 -2.49 -15.56
CA ALA A 191 -11.67 -1.08 -15.21
C ALA A 191 -11.95 -0.20 -16.43
N CYS A 192 -11.28 -0.47 -17.56
CA CYS A 192 -11.55 0.21 -18.83
C CYS A 192 -12.95 -0.13 -19.39
N GLU A 193 -13.32 -1.40 -19.41
CA GLU A 193 -14.61 -1.90 -19.89
C GLU A 193 -15.78 -1.27 -19.12
N ARG A 194 -15.76 -1.34 -17.79
CA ARG A 194 -16.77 -0.74 -16.90
C ARG A 194 -16.98 0.75 -17.16
N ASN A 195 -15.93 1.44 -17.60
CA ASN A 195 -15.95 2.87 -17.82
C ASN A 195 -16.15 3.28 -19.28
N GLY A 196 -16.26 2.33 -20.20
CA GLY A 196 -16.47 2.58 -21.64
C GLY A 196 -15.28 3.28 -22.31
N ILE A 197 -14.05 2.98 -21.86
CA ILE A 197 -12.81 3.55 -22.39
C ILE A 197 -11.89 2.44 -22.92
N LYS A 198 -11.01 2.78 -23.86
CA LYS A 198 -9.87 1.92 -24.24
C LYS A 198 -8.67 2.20 -23.33
N PRO A 199 -7.76 1.24 -23.12
CA PRO A 199 -6.51 1.50 -22.41
C PRO A 199 -5.72 2.69 -22.96
N SER A 200 -5.65 2.86 -24.29
CA SER A 200 -4.98 3.99 -24.93
C SER A 200 -5.66 5.36 -24.74
N GLU A 201 -6.83 5.39 -24.11
CA GLU A 201 -7.55 6.61 -23.74
C GLU A 201 -7.36 6.94 -22.25
N ALA A 202 -6.56 6.17 -21.52
CA ALA A 202 -6.32 6.35 -20.09
C ALA A 202 -4.89 6.82 -19.79
N ILE A 203 -4.76 7.62 -18.74
CA ILE A 203 -3.50 7.87 -18.02
C ILE A 203 -3.59 7.11 -16.70
N PHE A 204 -2.55 6.36 -16.34
CA PHE A 204 -2.50 5.59 -15.08
C PHE A 204 -1.37 6.08 -14.17
N LEU A 205 -1.71 6.39 -12.92
CA LEU A 205 -0.80 6.80 -11.86
C LEU A 205 -0.66 5.69 -10.83
N ASP A 206 0.57 5.28 -10.53
CA ASP A 206 0.90 4.22 -9.56
C ASP A 206 2.34 4.45 -9.07
N ASP A 207 2.67 4.08 -7.83
CA ASP A 207 4.02 4.17 -7.27
C ASP A 207 4.86 2.92 -7.58
N ILE A 208 4.20 1.80 -7.89
CA ILE A 208 4.82 0.49 -8.12
C ILE A 208 5.11 0.27 -9.62
N GLY A 209 6.40 0.15 -9.93
CA GLY A 209 6.89 0.02 -11.31
C GLY A 209 6.33 -1.19 -12.10
N ILE A 210 6.06 -2.32 -11.44
CA ILE A 210 5.51 -3.50 -12.13
C ILE A 210 4.06 -3.27 -12.58
N ASN A 211 3.26 -2.52 -11.81
CA ASN A 211 1.89 -2.16 -12.18
C ASN A 211 1.90 -1.26 -13.42
N LEU A 212 2.75 -0.23 -13.40
CA LEU A 212 2.94 0.68 -14.54
C LEU A 212 3.44 -0.03 -15.79
N LYS A 213 4.29 -1.07 -15.64
CA LYS A 213 4.76 -1.86 -16.77
C LYS A 213 3.60 -2.52 -17.50
N VAL A 214 2.70 -3.18 -16.78
CA VAL A 214 1.52 -3.85 -17.36
C VAL A 214 0.56 -2.85 -17.99
N ALA A 215 0.28 -1.73 -17.32
CA ALA A 215 -0.55 -0.65 -17.89
C ALA A 215 0.00 -0.13 -19.22
N ARG A 216 1.33 0.08 -19.31
CA ARG A 216 1.99 0.51 -20.56
C ARG A 216 1.91 -0.54 -21.66
N GLU A 217 2.08 -1.82 -21.33
CA GLU A 217 1.91 -2.93 -22.28
C GLU A 217 0.48 -3.06 -22.81
N LEU A 218 -0.52 -2.58 -22.06
CA LEU A 218 -1.91 -2.49 -22.50
C LEU A 218 -2.19 -1.23 -23.35
N GLY A 219 -1.25 -0.29 -23.41
CA GLY A 219 -1.32 0.94 -24.21
C GLY A 219 -1.68 2.20 -23.42
N MET A 220 -1.74 2.15 -22.10
CA MET A 220 -1.99 3.32 -21.26
C MET A 220 -0.78 4.26 -21.23
N GLU A 221 -1.03 5.56 -21.14
CA GLU A 221 0.00 6.50 -20.66
C GLU A 221 0.19 6.29 -19.15
N THR A 222 1.42 6.41 -18.67
CA THR A 222 1.76 6.06 -17.28
C THR A 222 2.59 7.16 -16.65
N ILE A 223 2.23 7.54 -15.43
CA ILE A 223 2.99 8.46 -14.58
C ILE A 223 3.37 7.68 -13.33
N ARG A 224 4.64 7.70 -12.98
CA ARG A 224 5.13 7.10 -11.75
C ARG A 224 5.11 8.13 -10.64
N GLU A 225 4.41 7.83 -9.57
CA GLU A 225 4.55 8.61 -8.33
C GLU A 225 5.82 8.13 -7.60
N SER A 226 6.65 9.08 -7.19
CA SER A 226 7.84 8.80 -6.39
C SER A 226 7.68 9.47 -5.03
N LEU A 227 7.50 8.63 -4.01
CA LEU A 227 7.50 9.01 -2.59
C LEU A 227 8.83 9.64 -2.16
#